data_AF-A0A6A5XW67-F1
#
_entry.id   AF-A0A6A5XW67-F1
#
_cell.length_a   1.000
_cell.length_b   1.000
_cell.length_c   1.000
_cell.angle_alpha   90.00
_cell.angle_beta   90.00
_cell.angle_gamma   90.00
#
_symmetry.space_group_name_H-M   'P 1'
#
loop_
_entity.id
_entity.type
_entity.pdbx_description
1 polymer ?
#
loop_
_entity_poly.entity_id
_entity_poly.type
_entity_poly.pdbx_seq_one_letter_code
_entity_poly.pdbx_strand_id
1 'polypeptide(L)'
;DYPNGKEADAAEKPCSKEEGSACCPDKWQCLDNGMCYYPADKIYGRYSCTDKDWNSDGCPSNLCTYDKKAFGAESLTQCSNHDNQ
;
A
#
# COMPACT_ATOMS: atom_id res chain seq x y z
N ASP A 1 -0.30 -10.38 -7.11
CA ASP A 1 1.11 -9.92 -7.22
C ASP A 1 1.13 -8.43 -7.47
N TYR A 2 1.94 -7.68 -6.72
CA TYR A 2 2.14 -6.23 -6.89
C TYR A 2 3.59 -5.90 -6.48
N PRO A 3 4.30 -5.01 -7.19
CA PRO A 3 3.89 -4.24 -8.37
C PRO A 3 4.14 -5.04 -9.65
N ASN A 4 3.08 -5.57 -10.27
CA ASN A 4 3.19 -6.32 -11.52
C ASN A 4 2.45 -5.65 -12.70
N GLY A 5 1.93 -4.44 -12.48
CA GLY A 5 1.16 -3.68 -13.47
C GLY A 5 -0.21 -4.25 -13.82
N LYS A 6 -0.71 -5.25 -13.07
CA LYS A 6 -2.06 -5.79 -13.25
C LYS A 6 -3.08 -4.99 -12.44
N GLU A 7 -4.34 -5.08 -12.87
CA GLU A 7 -5.47 -4.46 -12.19
C GLU A 7 -5.61 -5.01 -10.76
N ALA A 8 -5.86 -4.09 -9.82
CA ALA A 8 -6.20 -4.32 -8.42
C ALA A 8 -7.34 -5.34 -8.27
N ASP A 9 -7.44 -6.03 -7.13
CA ASP A 9 -8.68 -6.73 -6.81
C ASP A 9 -9.82 -5.71 -6.73
N ALA A 10 -10.99 -6.02 -7.31
CA ALA A 10 -12.14 -5.12 -7.30
C ALA A 10 -12.69 -4.82 -5.89
N ALA A 11 -12.30 -5.61 -4.88
CA ALA A 11 -12.60 -5.34 -3.48
C ALA A 11 -11.74 -4.22 -2.87
N GLU A 12 -10.65 -3.82 -3.52
CA GLU A 12 -9.80 -2.71 -3.11
C GLU A 12 -10.36 -1.38 -3.66
N LYS A 13 -10.44 -0.37 -2.79
CA LYS A 13 -10.95 0.96 -3.15
C LYS A 13 -9.83 1.98 -3.04
N PRO A 14 -9.71 2.90 -3.99
CA PRO A 14 -8.71 3.97 -3.91
C PRO A 14 -9.00 4.84 -2.69
N CYS A 15 -7.94 5.12 -1.92
CA CYS A 15 -7.98 5.94 -0.72
C CYS A 15 -8.27 7.41 -0.98
N SER A 16 -7.86 7.88 -2.16
CA SER A 16 -8.10 9.22 -2.65
C SER A 16 -8.61 9.18 -4.09
N LYS A 17 -9.24 10.27 -4.52
CA LYS A 17 -9.60 10.50 -5.93
C LYS A 17 -8.45 11.10 -6.73
N GLU A 18 -7.35 11.46 -6.07
CA GLU A 18 -6.16 11.99 -6.71
C GLU A 18 -5.43 10.89 -7.50
N GLU A 19 -4.73 11.29 -8.55
CA GLU A 19 -3.89 10.37 -9.32
C GLU A 19 -2.76 9.84 -8.42
N GLY A 20 -2.62 8.52 -8.39
CA GLY A 20 -1.56 7.87 -7.62
C GLY A 20 -1.86 7.72 -6.14
N SER A 21 -3.01 7.10 -5.85
CA SER A 21 -3.45 6.77 -4.50
C SER A 21 -3.31 5.28 -4.23
N ALA A 22 -2.92 4.94 -3.01
CA ALA A 22 -3.08 3.60 -2.47
C ALA A 22 -4.54 3.13 -2.57
N CYS A 23 -4.74 1.85 -2.77
CA CYS A 23 -6.04 1.19 -2.75
C CYS A 23 -6.06 0.24 -1.55
N CYS A 24 -7.08 0.33 -0.71
CA CYS A 24 -7.22 -0.51 0.47
C CYS A 24 -8.46 -1.40 0.37
N PRO A 25 -8.42 -2.63 0.92
CA PRO A 25 -9.61 -3.48 1.00
C PRO A 25 -10.68 -2.85 1.89
N ASP A 26 -11.91 -3.35 1.74
CA ASP A 26 -13.02 -2.94 2.60
C ASP A 26 -12.67 -3.16 4.09
N LYS A 27 -13.02 -2.18 4.94
CA LYS A 27 -12.71 -2.10 6.39
C LYS A 27 -11.27 -1.74 6.78
N TRP A 28 -10.36 -1.60 5.82
CA TRP A 28 -9.03 -1.05 6.08
C TRP A 28 -9.06 0.48 6.02
N GLN A 29 -8.29 1.10 6.89
CA GLN A 29 -8.12 2.55 6.94
C GLN A 29 -6.96 2.96 6.03
N CYS A 30 -7.22 3.95 5.20
CA CYS A 30 -6.19 4.59 4.39
C CYS A 30 -5.30 5.48 5.26
N LEU A 31 -4.00 5.37 5.06
CA LEU A 31 -3.01 6.23 5.68
C LEU A 31 -2.37 7.14 4.65
N ASP A 32 -1.94 8.32 5.08
CA ASP A 32 -1.34 9.33 4.21
C ASP A 32 0.02 8.91 3.65
N ASN A 33 0.67 7.91 4.24
CA ASN A 33 1.91 7.30 3.73
C ASN A 33 1.65 6.21 2.66
N GLY A 34 0.45 6.17 2.11
CA GLY A 34 0.03 5.20 1.10
C GLY A 34 -0.21 3.79 1.66
N MET A 35 -0.20 3.56 2.98
CA MET A 35 -0.44 2.25 3.57
C MET A 35 -1.90 2.06 3.99
N CYS A 36 -2.30 0.81 4.19
CA CYS A 36 -3.60 0.44 4.74
C CYS A 36 -3.41 -0.05 6.17
N TYR A 37 -4.27 0.39 7.10
CA TYR A 37 -4.26 -0.06 8.49
C TYR A 37 -5.55 -0.77 8.84
N TYR A 38 -5.45 -1.97 9.41
CA TYR A 38 -6.61 -2.71 9.90
C TYR A 38 -6.69 -2.60 11.43
N PRO A 39 -7.63 -1.81 11.97
CA PRO A 39 -7.67 -1.52 13.40
C PRO A 39 -8.05 -2.73 14.26
N ALA A 40 -8.76 -3.72 13.72
CA ALA A 40 -9.19 -4.89 14.49
C ALA A 40 -8.00 -5.75 14.92
N ASP A 41 -7.03 -5.97 14.03
CA ASP A 41 -5.83 -6.77 14.31
C ASP A 41 -4.58 -5.90 14.53
N LYS A 42 -4.71 -4.57 14.41
CA LYS A 42 -3.62 -3.57 14.52
C LYS A 42 -2.46 -3.84 13.56
N ILE A 43 -2.78 -4.27 12.35
CA ILE A 43 -1.81 -4.59 11.30
C ILE A 43 -1.79 -3.52 10.22
N TYR A 44 -0.61 -3.31 9.63
CA TYR A 44 -0.43 -2.48 8.45
C TYR A 44 -0.21 -3.37 7.24
N GLY A 45 -0.81 -3.01 6.12
CA GLY A 45 -0.76 -3.78 4.89
C GLY A 45 -0.43 -2.88 3.71
N ARG A 46 0.43 -3.39 2.84
CA ARG A 46 0.65 -2.81 1.51
C ARG A 46 -0.29 -3.53 0.53
N TYR A 47 -1.17 -2.75 -0.09
CA TYR A 47 -2.10 -3.21 -1.13
C TYR A 47 -1.77 -2.50 -2.45
N SER A 48 -2.68 -2.51 -3.43
CA SER A 48 -2.40 -1.92 -4.74
C SER A 48 -2.32 -0.38 -4.72
N CYS A 49 -1.84 0.20 -5.82
CA CYS A 49 -1.90 1.64 -6.05
C CYS A 49 -2.49 1.90 -7.43
N THR A 50 -3.20 3.03 -7.59
CA THR A 50 -3.71 3.45 -8.90
C THR A 50 -2.61 3.86 -9.87
N ASP A 51 -1.40 4.16 -9.37
CA ASP A 51 -0.23 4.41 -10.22
C ASP A 51 0.48 3.08 -10.52
N LYS A 52 0.52 2.74 -11.82
CA LYS A 52 1.17 1.54 -12.35
C LYS A 52 2.68 1.50 -12.04
N ASP A 53 3.31 2.66 -11.92
CA ASP A 53 4.76 2.78 -11.69
C ASP A 53 5.09 2.95 -10.21
N TRP A 54 4.08 3.14 -9.35
CA TRP A 54 4.23 3.28 -7.89
C TRP A 54 5.17 4.41 -7.47
N ASN A 55 5.25 5.47 -8.28
CA ASN A 55 6.13 6.61 -8.06
C ASN A 55 5.38 7.80 -7.45
N SER A 56 4.06 7.75 -7.41
CA SER A 56 3.23 8.79 -6.81
C SER A 56 3.33 8.79 -5.29
N ASP A 57 3.33 9.97 -4.67
CA ASP A 57 3.49 10.14 -3.21
C ASP A 57 2.37 9.46 -2.41
N GLY A 58 1.17 9.34 -2.99
CA GLY A 58 0.03 8.65 -2.39
C GLY A 58 0.08 7.11 -2.49
N CYS A 59 1.05 6.56 -3.21
CA CYS A 59 1.32 5.13 -3.20
C CYS A 59 2.23 4.74 -2.02
N PRO A 60 2.17 3.49 -1.54
CA PRO A 60 3.15 2.98 -0.60
C PRO A 60 4.58 3.14 -1.15
N SER A 61 5.32 4.09 -0.59
CA SER A 61 6.72 4.37 -0.89
C SER A 61 7.58 4.06 0.34
N ASN A 62 8.87 3.78 0.13
CA ASN A 62 9.83 3.52 1.21
C ASN A 62 9.42 2.41 2.20
N LEU A 63 9.00 1.25 1.67
CA LEU A 63 8.65 0.11 2.50
C LEU A 63 9.89 -0.74 2.78
N CYS A 64 10.05 -1.13 4.05
CA CYS A 64 11.01 -2.14 4.49
C CYS A 64 10.59 -3.55 4.07
N THR A 65 10.48 -3.77 2.77
CA THR A 65 10.26 -5.08 2.17
C THR A 65 11.51 -5.46 1.39
N TYR A 66 11.92 -6.73 1.46
CA TYR A 66 13.00 -7.24 0.64
C TYR A 66 12.61 -7.11 -0.86
N ASP A 67 13.23 -6.16 -1.56
CA ASP A 67 13.15 -5.93 -3.01
C ASP A 67 11.76 -5.60 -3.61
N LYS A 68 10.77 -5.15 -2.82
CA LYS A 68 9.37 -4.96 -3.30
C LYS A 68 8.73 -6.23 -3.91
N LYS A 69 9.32 -7.41 -3.66
CA LYS A 69 8.88 -8.72 -4.18
C LYS A 69 7.83 -9.40 -3.29
N ALA A 70 7.57 -8.83 -2.12
CA ALA A 70 6.50 -9.25 -1.22
C ALA A 70 5.13 -9.20 -1.93
N PHE A 71 4.32 -10.25 -1.76
CA PHE A 71 2.98 -10.29 -2.32
C PHE A 71 2.12 -9.18 -1.69
N GLY A 72 1.32 -8.47 -2.49
CA GLY A 72 0.58 -7.24 -2.11
C GLY A 72 -0.62 -7.43 -1.15
N ALA A 73 -0.46 -8.25 -0.13
CA ALA A 73 -1.32 -8.36 1.04
C ALA A 73 -0.46 -8.85 2.22
N GLU A 74 0.74 -8.30 2.37
CA GLU A 74 1.63 -8.67 3.44
C GLU A 74 1.43 -7.72 4.61
N SER A 75 1.19 -8.29 5.79
CA SER A 75 1.19 -7.56 7.05
C SER A 75 2.62 -7.08 7.31
N LEU A 76 2.89 -5.80 7.07
CA LEU A 76 4.21 -5.22 7.27
C LEU A 76 4.29 -4.61 8.67
N THR A 77 5.35 -4.94 9.40
CA THR A 77 5.78 -4.09 10.51
C THR A 77 6.33 -2.79 9.93
N GLN A 78 5.72 -1.66 10.29
CA GLN A 78 6.21 -0.35 9.91
C GLN A 78 7.64 -0.18 10.46
N CYS A 79 8.59 0.13 9.59
CA CYS A 79 9.96 0.40 10.01
C CYS A 79 10.00 1.59 10.95
N SER A 80 10.83 1.52 11.99
CA SER A 80 10.97 2.57 13.00
C SER A 80 11.48 3.90 12.43
N ASN A 81 12.11 3.88 11.26
CA ASN A 81 12.58 5.05 10.54
C ASN A 81 11.97 5.11 9.13
N HIS A 82 11.29 6.23 8.85
CA HIS A 82 10.79 6.63 7.54
C HIS A 82 11.90 7.18 6.62
N ASP A 83 13.18 6.97 6.96
CA ASP A 83 14.34 7.45 6.22
C ASP A 83 14.83 6.37 5.28
N ASN A 84 14.47 6.50 3.99
CA ASN A 84 14.96 5.74 2.84
C ASN A 84 16.31 5.02 3.06
N GLN A 85 16.28 3.75 3.50
CA GLN A 85 17.44 2.85 3.49
C GLN A 85 17.11 1.55 2.80
#